data_AF-A0A2P6SCE2-F1
#
_entry.id   AF-A0A2P6SCE2-F1
#
_cell.length_a   1.000
_cell.length_b   1.000
_cell.length_c   1.000
_cell.angle_alpha   90.00
_cell.angle_beta   90.00
_cell.angle_gamma   90.00
#
_symmetry.space_group_name_H-M   'P 1'
#
loop_
_entity.id
_entity.type
_entity.pdbx_description
1 polymer ?
#
loop_
_entity_poly.entity_id
_entity_poly.type
_entity_poly.pdbx_seq_one_letter_code
_entity_poly.pdbx_strand_id
1 'polypeptide(L)'
;MSLLESFSQTGALLTIATTHHGELKTLKYSNDAFENACMEFDEVNLKPTYRILWGVPGRSNAINIAERLGLPGKVVDNARELYGAASAGIDEVIVDMEWLKQEYQELLYEAQNHLLISRELHEKLLVAKRKIMEHGNDQRFRQMREISEAAAMARSILHKKARKQRESAIQSLQPTLERKRQLALATKATDNGENSTTKRRVSSSEDVKKSPSDKFELPKVGNMVFVLFLRLERRRQF
;
A
#
# COMPACT_ATOMS: atom_id res chain seq x y z
N MET A 1 -52.64 7.24 12.77
CA MET A 1 -51.42 6.74 13.44
C MET A 1 -51.75 5.82 14.62
N SER A 2 -52.59 6.24 15.57
CA SER A 2 -52.89 5.55 16.85
C SER A 2 -53.10 4.03 16.84
N LEU A 3 -53.73 3.45 15.80
CA LEU A 3 -53.90 1.99 15.70
C LEU A 3 -52.55 1.27 15.52
N LEU A 4 -51.69 1.79 14.64
CA LEU A 4 -50.38 1.20 14.36
C LEU A 4 -49.43 1.38 15.56
N GLU A 5 -49.50 2.53 16.22
CA GLU A 5 -48.79 2.80 17.48
C GLU A 5 -49.22 1.84 18.60
N SER A 6 -50.52 1.57 18.71
CA SER A 6 -51.04 0.58 19.66
C SER A 6 -50.51 -0.83 19.37
N PHE A 7 -50.42 -1.26 18.11
CA PHE A 7 -49.83 -2.56 17.76
C PHE A 7 -48.33 -2.63 18.09
N SER A 8 -47.58 -1.56 17.86
CA SER A 8 -46.17 -1.42 18.28
C SER A 8 -46.02 -1.54 19.80
N GLN A 9 -46.82 -0.79 20.56
CA GLN A 9 -46.78 -0.77 22.03
C GLN A 9 -47.24 -2.09 22.67
N THR A 10 -48.20 -2.80 22.05
CA THR A 10 -48.75 -4.07 22.56
C THR A 10 -47.85 -5.27 22.24
N GLY A 11 -46.72 -5.07 21.54
CA GLY A 11 -45.73 -6.11 21.28
C GLY A 11 -46.13 -7.11 20.20
N ALA A 12 -46.86 -6.66 19.16
CA ALA A 12 -47.14 -7.51 18.00
C ALA A 12 -45.83 -7.94 17.31
N LEU A 13 -45.65 -9.24 17.08
CA LEU A 13 -44.42 -9.82 16.50
C LEU A 13 -44.04 -9.22 15.13
N LEU A 14 -45.04 -8.98 14.28
CA LEU A 14 -44.91 -8.31 12.99
C LEU A 14 -46.28 -7.75 12.58
N THR A 15 -46.33 -6.47 12.21
CA THR A 15 -47.51 -5.85 11.59
C THR A 15 -47.14 -5.37 10.19
N ILE A 16 -47.94 -5.73 9.19
CA ILE A 16 -47.80 -5.22 7.82
C ILE A 16 -49.06 -4.43 7.49
N ALA A 17 -48.89 -3.17 7.07
CA ALA A 17 -49.98 -2.29 6.69
C ALA A 17 -49.69 -1.66 5.31
N THR A 18 -50.59 -1.86 4.35
CA THR A 18 -50.56 -1.18 3.06
C THR A 18 -51.44 0.06 3.11
N THR A 19 -50.97 1.18 2.58
CA THR A 19 -51.69 2.46 2.66
C THR A 19 -51.33 3.40 1.52
N HIS A 20 -52.25 4.30 1.19
CA HIS A 20 -52.02 5.45 0.31
C HIS A 20 -51.89 6.77 1.08
N HIS A 21 -51.93 6.76 2.42
CA HIS A 21 -51.82 7.98 3.23
C HIS A 21 -50.36 8.44 3.32
N GLY A 22 -50.04 9.56 2.67
CA GLY A 22 -48.69 10.13 2.64
C GLY A 22 -48.10 10.40 4.03
N GLU A 23 -48.92 10.87 4.97
CA GLU A 23 -48.52 11.11 6.37
C GLU A 23 -47.98 9.86 7.08
N LEU A 24 -48.41 8.65 6.71
CA LEU A 24 -47.89 7.42 7.32
C LEU A 24 -46.47 7.07 6.83
N LYS A 25 -46.03 7.62 5.69
CA LYS A 25 -44.66 7.43 5.18
C LYS A 25 -43.62 8.10 6.10
N THR A 26 -44.01 9.09 6.91
CA THR A 26 -43.09 9.80 7.81
C THR A 26 -42.98 9.16 9.20
N LEU A 27 -43.85 8.20 9.53
CA LEU A 27 -43.95 7.60 10.87
C LEU A 27 -42.63 6.95 11.32
N LYS A 28 -41.90 6.31 10.38
CA LYS A 28 -40.53 5.80 10.59
C LYS A 28 -39.57 6.84 11.18
N TYR A 29 -39.62 8.09 10.72
CA TYR A 29 -38.69 9.14 11.17
C TYR A 29 -39.04 9.72 12.54
N SER A 30 -40.22 9.40 13.08
CA SER A 30 -40.67 9.81 14.41
C SER A 30 -40.64 8.67 15.43
N ASN A 31 -40.56 7.40 14.99
CA ASN A 31 -40.58 6.23 15.86
C ASN A 31 -39.88 5.03 15.17
N ASP A 32 -38.76 4.60 15.74
CA ASP A 32 -37.89 3.53 15.24
C ASP A 32 -38.56 2.13 15.17
N ALA A 33 -39.74 1.95 15.78
CA ALA A 33 -40.51 0.72 15.66
C ALA A 33 -41.20 0.54 14.29
N PHE A 34 -41.14 1.55 13.42
CA PHE A 34 -41.71 1.52 12.08
C PHE A 34 -40.64 1.53 11.00
N GLU A 35 -40.83 0.68 9.98
CA GLU A 35 -39.97 0.62 8.81
C GLU A 35 -40.81 0.81 7.53
N ASN A 36 -40.29 1.59 6.60
CA ASN A 36 -40.91 1.84 5.31
C ASN A 36 -40.54 0.73 4.33
N ALA A 37 -41.54 0.26 3.57
CA ALA A 37 -41.32 -0.59 2.42
C ALA A 37 -42.30 -0.22 1.31
N CYS A 38 -41.83 -0.23 0.07
CA CYS A 38 -42.67 -0.04 -1.10
C CYS A 38 -42.53 -1.20 -2.08
N MET A 39 -43.52 -1.35 -2.96
CA MET A 39 -43.38 -2.23 -4.11
C MET A 39 -42.82 -1.41 -5.27
N GLU A 40 -41.74 -1.89 -5.87
CA GLU A 40 -41.11 -1.25 -7.01
C GLU A 40 -42.03 -1.27 -8.24
N PHE A 41 -41.98 -0.17 -8.96
CA PHE A 41 -42.81 0.10 -10.11
C PHE A 41 -41.95 0.65 -11.25
N ASP A 42 -41.98 -0.01 -12.39
CA ASP A 42 -41.32 0.42 -13.60
C ASP A 42 -42.13 1.57 -14.23
N GLU A 43 -41.69 2.81 -14.04
CA GLU A 43 -42.33 4.01 -14.60
C GLU A 43 -42.26 4.04 -16.14
N VAL A 44 -41.21 3.46 -16.74
CA VAL A 44 -41.03 3.43 -18.21
C VAL A 44 -42.06 2.51 -18.86
N ASN A 45 -42.35 1.35 -18.26
CA ASN A 45 -43.32 0.39 -18.78
C ASN A 45 -44.71 0.46 -18.12
N LEU A 46 -44.89 1.27 -17.08
CA LEU A 46 -46.02 1.25 -16.12
C LEU A 46 -46.38 -0.15 -15.64
N LYS A 47 -45.39 -0.89 -15.11
CA LYS A 47 -45.61 -2.25 -14.61
C LYS A 47 -45.09 -2.43 -13.20
N PRO A 48 -45.84 -3.11 -12.31
CA PRO A 48 -45.28 -3.60 -11.06
C PRO A 48 -44.17 -4.60 -11.37
N THR A 49 -43.00 -4.45 -10.75
CA THR A 49 -41.94 -5.47 -10.83
C THR A 49 -42.12 -6.55 -9.76
N TYR A 50 -43.08 -6.35 -8.84
CA TYR A 50 -43.36 -7.17 -7.66
C TYR A 50 -42.18 -7.35 -6.70
N ARG A 51 -41.14 -6.52 -6.82
CA ARG A 51 -40.00 -6.44 -5.89
C ARG A 51 -40.34 -5.50 -4.74
N ILE A 52 -40.12 -5.96 -3.49
CA ILE A 52 -40.24 -5.10 -2.30
C ILE A 52 -38.91 -4.37 -2.08
N LEU A 53 -38.97 -3.05 -1.96
CA LEU A 53 -37.85 -2.19 -1.58
C LEU A 53 -37.99 -1.82 -0.10
N TRP A 54 -37.25 -2.53 0.75
CA TRP A 54 -37.15 -2.21 2.18
C TRP A 54 -36.34 -0.93 2.41
N GLY A 55 -36.72 -0.17 3.44
CA GLY A 55 -36.10 1.10 3.78
C GLY A 55 -36.60 2.30 2.96
N VAL A 56 -37.38 2.06 1.91
CA VAL A 56 -37.77 3.09 0.92
C VAL A 56 -39.27 3.38 1.03
N PRO A 57 -39.68 4.63 1.33
CA PRO A 57 -41.07 5.06 1.15
C PRO A 57 -41.42 5.13 -0.34
N GLY A 58 -42.57 4.61 -0.75
CA GLY A 58 -42.93 4.56 -2.18
C GLY A 58 -43.51 5.87 -2.73
N ARG A 59 -43.23 6.18 -3.99
CA ARG A 59 -43.84 7.31 -4.73
C ARG A 59 -45.33 7.10 -5.00
N SER A 60 -46.08 8.21 -5.03
CA SER A 60 -47.53 8.23 -5.27
C SER A 60 -47.88 8.28 -6.77
N ASN A 61 -47.67 7.18 -7.50
CA ASN A 61 -47.76 7.15 -8.97
C ASN A 61 -49.17 7.23 -9.60
N ALA A 62 -50.22 7.50 -8.83
CA ALA A 62 -51.61 7.43 -9.27
C ALA A 62 -51.93 8.37 -10.48
N ILE A 63 -51.40 9.59 -10.48
CA ILE A 63 -51.64 10.57 -11.55
C ILE A 63 -50.96 10.13 -12.86
N ASN A 64 -49.71 9.67 -12.79
CA ASN A 64 -48.95 9.19 -13.95
C ASN A 64 -49.56 7.91 -14.56
N ILE A 65 -50.13 7.05 -13.71
CA ILE A 65 -50.91 5.89 -14.16
C ILE A 65 -52.19 6.33 -14.88
N ALA A 66 -52.94 7.28 -14.30
CA ALA A 66 -54.19 7.76 -14.89
C ALA A 66 -54.00 8.41 -16.26
N GLU A 67 -53.00 9.28 -16.40
CA GLU A 67 -52.62 9.93 -17.67
C GLU A 67 -52.41 8.91 -18.80
N ARG A 68 -51.61 7.87 -18.54
CA ARG A 68 -51.26 6.85 -19.53
C ARG A 68 -52.33 5.78 -19.74
N LEU A 69 -53.31 5.67 -18.83
CA LEU A 69 -54.59 4.97 -19.05
C LEU A 69 -55.57 5.77 -19.92
N GLY A 70 -55.22 7.01 -20.30
CA GLY A 70 -56.00 7.82 -21.24
C GLY A 70 -56.89 8.89 -20.59
N LEU A 71 -56.62 9.30 -19.34
CA LEU A 71 -57.30 10.48 -18.79
C LEU A 71 -56.96 11.73 -19.64
N PRO A 72 -57.92 12.63 -19.90
CA PRO A 72 -57.63 13.86 -20.66
C PRO A 72 -56.61 14.72 -19.93
N GLY A 73 -55.59 15.22 -20.64
CA GLY A 73 -54.49 16.01 -20.06
C GLY A 73 -54.95 17.13 -19.13
N LYS A 74 -55.96 17.92 -19.53
CA LYS A 74 -56.57 18.96 -18.70
C LYS A 74 -57.06 18.49 -17.32
N VAL A 75 -57.50 17.24 -17.19
CA VAL A 75 -57.90 16.65 -15.89
C VAL A 75 -56.66 16.24 -15.08
N VAL A 76 -55.64 15.71 -15.75
CA VAL A 76 -54.34 15.36 -15.15
C VAL A 76 -53.62 16.61 -14.63
N ASP A 77 -53.59 17.69 -15.42
CA ASP A 77 -52.94 18.95 -15.09
C ASP A 77 -53.62 19.62 -13.88
N ASN A 78 -54.96 19.72 -13.90
CA ASN A 78 -55.73 20.18 -12.74
C ASN A 78 -55.48 19.30 -11.49
N ALA A 79 -55.34 17.98 -11.65
CA ALA A 79 -55.03 17.08 -10.54
C ALA A 79 -53.60 17.28 -10.00
N ARG A 80 -52.62 17.56 -10.87
CA ARG A 80 -51.25 17.92 -10.49
C ARG A 80 -51.21 19.23 -9.70
N GLU A 81 -51.94 20.26 -10.13
CA GLU A 81 -52.04 21.54 -9.40
C GLU A 81 -52.67 21.36 -8.01
N LEU A 82 -53.78 20.63 -7.91
CA LEU A 82 -54.46 20.37 -6.64
C LEU A 82 -53.63 19.51 -5.68
N TYR A 83 -52.94 18.49 -6.17
CA TYR A 83 -52.07 17.62 -5.35
C TYR A 83 -50.78 18.33 -4.92
N GLY A 84 -50.22 19.16 -5.81
CA GLY A 84 -49.01 19.93 -5.56
C GLY A 84 -49.13 20.88 -4.37
N ALA A 85 -50.32 21.46 -4.17
CA ALA A 85 -50.60 22.34 -3.03
C ALA A 85 -50.66 21.63 -1.66
N ALA A 86 -50.83 20.30 -1.61
CA ALA A 86 -51.11 19.56 -0.37
C ALA A 86 -50.08 18.49 -0.01
N SER A 87 -49.40 17.87 -0.98
CA SER A 87 -48.56 16.68 -0.74
C SER A 87 -47.21 16.67 -1.47
N ALA A 88 -46.83 17.74 -2.18
CA ALA A 88 -45.59 17.80 -2.96
C ALA A 88 -44.34 17.51 -2.12
N GLY A 89 -44.14 18.22 -1.00
CA GLY A 89 -42.86 18.23 -0.29
C GLY A 89 -42.40 16.88 0.27
N ILE A 90 -43.31 15.94 0.56
CA ILE A 90 -42.91 14.59 1.00
C ILE A 90 -42.54 13.73 -0.21
N ASP A 91 -43.38 13.70 -1.25
CA ASP A 91 -43.11 12.88 -2.44
C ASP A 91 -41.89 13.40 -3.24
N GLU A 92 -41.61 14.71 -3.22
CA GLU A 92 -40.40 15.32 -3.79
C GLU A 92 -39.12 14.92 -3.04
N VAL A 93 -39.11 14.97 -1.70
CA VAL A 93 -37.98 14.47 -0.89
C VAL A 93 -37.75 12.97 -1.09
N ILE A 94 -38.81 12.19 -1.34
CA ILE A 94 -38.70 10.76 -1.68
C ILE A 94 -38.03 10.59 -3.06
N VAL A 95 -38.40 11.40 -4.04
CA VAL A 95 -37.75 11.41 -5.38
C VAL A 95 -36.26 11.71 -5.22
N ASP A 96 -35.89 12.76 -4.49
CA ASP A 96 -34.49 13.14 -4.25
C ASP A 96 -33.70 12.05 -3.52
N MET A 97 -34.28 11.41 -2.50
CA MET A 97 -33.64 10.29 -1.78
C MET A 97 -33.41 9.07 -2.68
N GLU A 98 -34.32 8.78 -3.61
CA GLU A 98 -34.14 7.69 -4.57
C GLU A 98 -33.07 8.00 -5.62
N TRP A 99 -33.02 9.23 -6.14
CA TRP A 99 -31.93 9.68 -7.02
C TRP A 99 -30.57 9.59 -6.33
N LEU A 100 -30.45 10.14 -5.12
CA LEU A 100 -29.21 10.09 -4.33
C LEU A 100 -28.79 8.65 -4.02
N LYS A 101 -29.76 7.75 -3.78
CA LYS A 101 -29.50 6.31 -3.59
C LYS A 101 -28.98 5.65 -4.86
N GLN A 102 -29.52 5.97 -6.03
CA GLN A 102 -29.05 5.44 -7.32
C GLN A 102 -27.63 5.93 -7.62
N GLU A 103 -27.37 7.23 -7.50
CA GLU A 103 -26.05 7.85 -7.65
C GLU A 103 -25.02 7.21 -6.69
N TYR A 104 -25.40 7.00 -5.43
CA TYR A 104 -24.54 6.34 -4.45
C TYR A 104 -24.25 4.86 -4.80
N GLN A 105 -25.21 4.15 -5.38
CA GLN A 105 -25.01 2.77 -5.84
C GLN A 105 -24.06 2.70 -7.05
N GLU A 106 -24.18 3.63 -8.00
CA GLU A 106 -23.25 3.76 -9.13
C GLU A 106 -21.84 4.10 -8.65
N LEU A 107 -21.69 5.10 -7.76
CA LEU A 107 -20.41 5.48 -7.17
C LEU A 107 -19.74 4.33 -6.39
N LEU A 108 -20.52 3.52 -5.65
CA LEU A 108 -20.01 2.32 -4.99
C LEU A 108 -19.52 1.27 -5.99
N TYR A 109 -20.21 1.09 -7.11
CA TYR A 109 -19.81 0.15 -8.16
C TYR A 109 -18.51 0.61 -8.85
N GLU A 110 -18.38 1.90 -9.18
CA GLU A 110 -17.15 2.48 -9.72
C GLU A 110 -15.98 2.34 -8.74
N ALA A 111 -16.18 2.66 -7.46
CA ALA A 111 -15.15 2.51 -6.43
C ALA A 111 -14.67 1.06 -6.27
N GLN A 112 -15.57 0.08 -6.36
CA GLN A 112 -15.22 -1.35 -6.35
C GLN A 112 -14.40 -1.75 -7.59
N ASN A 113 -14.79 -1.29 -8.77
CA ASN A 113 -14.05 -1.54 -10.01
C ASN A 113 -12.64 -0.93 -9.97
N HIS A 114 -12.50 0.31 -9.49
CA HIS A 114 -11.20 0.95 -9.32
C HIS A 114 -10.31 0.21 -8.30
N LEU A 115 -10.87 -0.29 -7.21
CA LEU A 115 -10.15 -1.13 -6.25
C LEU A 115 -9.67 -2.46 -6.88
N LEU A 116 -10.50 -3.09 -7.72
CA LEU A 116 -10.14 -4.32 -8.42
C LEU A 116 -8.97 -4.09 -9.40
N ILE A 117 -9.07 -3.06 -10.25
CA ILE A 117 -8.03 -2.69 -11.22
C ILE A 117 -6.71 -2.32 -10.50
N SER A 118 -6.81 -1.57 -9.39
CA SER A 118 -5.65 -1.19 -8.58
C SER A 118 -4.93 -2.40 -7.97
N ARG A 119 -5.68 -3.38 -7.45
CA ARG A 119 -5.11 -4.65 -6.95
C ARG A 119 -4.42 -5.44 -8.06
N GLU A 120 -5.08 -5.62 -9.20
CA GLU A 120 -4.51 -6.38 -10.32
C GLU A 120 -3.22 -5.71 -10.87
N LEU A 121 -3.20 -4.38 -10.97
CA LEU A 121 -2.01 -3.63 -11.36
C LEU A 121 -0.89 -3.75 -10.31
N HIS A 122 -1.23 -3.73 -9.02
CA HIS A 122 -0.27 -3.90 -7.93
C HIS A 122 0.38 -5.29 -7.95
N GLU A 123 -0.39 -6.36 -8.18
CA GLU A 123 0.15 -7.72 -8.33
C GLU A 123 1.10 -7.83 -9.53
N LYS A 124 0.70 -7.28 -10.69
CA LYS A 124 1.55 -7.19 -11.89
C LYS A 124 2.87 -6.45 -11.60
N LEU A 125 2.82 -5.36 -10.84
CA LEU A 125 3.99 -4.60 -10.40
C LEU A 125 4.89 -5.44 -9.47
N LEU A 126 4.33 -6.13 -8.48
CA LEU A 126 5.10 -7.01 -7.58
C LEU A 126 5.81 -8.14 -8.34
N VAL A 127 5.14 -8.76 -9.32
CA VAL A 127 5.75 -9.79 -10.19
C VAL A 127 6.86 -9.20 -11.06
N ALA A 128 6.64 -8.03 -11.68
CA ALA A 128 7.65 -7.34 -12.47
C ALA A 128 8.88 -6.95 -11.63
N LYS A 129 8.65 -6.40 -10.43
CA LYS A 129 9.71 -6.05 -9.46
C LYS A 129 10.54 -7.27 -9.08
N ARG A 130 9.90 -8.41 -8.81
CA ARG A 130 10.60 -9.67 -8.49
C ARG A 130 11.50 -10.12 -9.64
N LYS A 131 10.97 -10.17 -10.88
CA LYS A 131 11.74 -10.53 -12.08
C LYS A 131 12.95 -9.61 -12.32
N ILE A 132 12.79 -8.30 -12.09
CA ILE A 132 13.89 -7.32 -12.20
C ILE A 132 14.95 -7.57 -11.13
N MET A 133 14.56 -7.86 -9.89
CA MET A 133 15.49 -8.18 -8.80
C MET A 133 16.24 -9.51 -9.04
N GLU A 134 15.55 -10.55 -9.50
CA GLU A 134 16.15 -11.83 -9.89
C GLU A 134 17.18 -11.63 -11.00
N HIS A 135 16.79 -10.98 -12.10
CA HIS A 135 17.69 -10.73 -13.23
C HIS A 135 18.90 -9.85 -12.84
N GLY A 136 18.69 -8.82 -12.01
CA GLY A 136 19.77 -7.97 -11.51
C GLY A 136 20.74 -8.71 -10.58
N ASN A 137 20.25 -9.67 -9.79
CA ASN A 137 21.10 -10.54 -8.99
C ASN A 137 21.89 -11.52 -9.86
N ASP A 138 21.26 -12.16 -10.84
CA ASP A 138 21.93 -13.07 -11.79
C ASP A 138 23.04 -12.36 -12.56
N GLN A 139 22.80 -11.15 -13.07
CA GLN A 139 23.83 -10.34 -13.73
C GLN A 139 25.00 -10.04 -12.79
N ARG A 140 24.74 -9.65 -11.53
CA ARG A 140 25.78 -9.42 -10.53
C ARG A 140 26.58 -10.69 -10.20
N PHE A 141 25.93 -11.85 -10.09
CA PHE A 141 26.63 -13.12 -9.87
C PHE A 141 27.53 -13.51 -11.04
N ARG A 142 27.09 -13.29 -12.29
CA ARG A 142 27.92 -13.51 -13.50
C ARG A 142 29.14 -12.58 -13.51
N GLN A 143 28.93 -11.28 -13.34
CA GLN A 143 30.02 -10.29 -13.27
C GLN A 143 31.02 -10.60 -12.14
N MET A 144 30.53 -10.92 -10.93
CA MET A 144 31.38 -11.28 -9.79
C MET A 144 32.21 -12.54 -10.08
N ARG A 145 31.63 -13.52 -10.76
CA ARG A 145 32.33 -14.75 -11.17
C ARG A 145 33.42 -14.45 -12.20
N GLU A 146 33.11 -13.70 -13.26
CA GLU A 146 34.07 -13.28 -14.29
C GLU A 146 35.24 -12.48 -13.67
N ILE A 147 34.96 -11.54 -12.77
CA ILE A 147 35.98 -10.77 -12.03
C ILE A 147 36.84 -11.70 -11.16
N SER A 148 36.23 -12.67 -10.47
CA SER A 148 36.95 -13.64 -9.62
C SER A 148 37.87 -14.55 -10.43
N GLU A 149 37.39 -15.07 -11.57
CA GLU A 149 38.15 -15.91 -12.50
C GLU A 149 39.31 -15.11 -13.13
N ALA A 150 39.06 -13.88 -13.60
CA ALA A 150 40.10 -12.98 -14.10
C ALA A 150 41.16 -12.65 -13.03
N ALA A 151 40.74 -12.37 -11.79
CA ALA A 151 41.67 -12.11 -10.69
C ALA A 151 42.48 -13.37 -10.31
N ALA A 152 41.90 -14.57 -10.41
CA ALA A 152 42.62 -15.82 -10.20
C ALA A 152 43.68 -16.07 -11.29
N MET A 153 43.34 -15.81 -12.56
CA MET A 153 44.29 -15.87 -13.67
C MET A 153 45.43 -14.86 -13.50
N ALA A 154 45.13 -13.61 -13.15
CA ALA A 154 46.13 -12.57 -12.89
C ALA A 154 47.09 -12.96 -11.74
N ARG A 155 46.57 -13.48 -10.62
CA ARG A 155 47.37 -14.04 -9.52
C ARG A 155 48.29 -15.17 -9.99
N SER A 156 47.77 -16.12 -10.78
CA SER A 156 48.55 -17.24 -11.32
C SER A 156 49.70 -16.77 -12.23
N ILE A 157 49.46 -15.79 -13.10
CA ILE A 157 50.48 -15.19 -13.98
C ILE A 157 51.55 -14.48 -13.16
N LEU A 158 51.15 -13.68 -12.15
CA LEU A 158 52.08 -13.01 -11.23
C LEU A 158 52.95 -14.02 -10.46
N HIS A 159 52.37 -15.08 -9.90
CA HIS A 159 53.13 -16.13 -9.22
C HIS A 159 54.12 -16.84 -10.16
N LYS A 160 53.71 -17.18 -11.39
CA LYS A 160 54.61 -17.78 -12.39
C LYS A 160 55.77 -16.85 -12.77
N LYS A 161 55.50 -15.55 -12.97
CA LYS A 161 56.52 -14.55 -13.34
C LYS A 161 57.50 -14.30 -12.18
N ALA A 162 56.99 -14.14 -10.96
CA ALA A 162 57.80 -13.97 -9.75
C ALA A 162 58.66 -15.21 -9.45
N ARG A 163 58.13 -16.42 -9.69
CA ARG A 163 58.89 -17.68 -9.57
C ARG A 163 60.05 -17.72 -10.57
N LYS A 164 59.81 -17.47 -11.85
CA LYS A 164 60.87 -17.39 -12.87
C LYS A 164 61.95 -16.36 -12.53
N GLN A 165 61.56 -15.18 -12.05
CA GLN A 165 62.51 -14.14 -11.62
C GLN A 165 63.35 -14.56 -10.42
N ARG A 166 62.76 -15.24 -9.43
CA ARG A 166 63.50 -15.81 -8.29
C ARG A 166 64.46 -16.91 -8.74
N GLU A 167 64.03 -17.80 -9.62
CA GLU A 167 64.88 -18.88 -10.18
C GLU A 167 66.08 -18.28 -10.95
N SER A 168 65.87 -17.29 -11.83
CA SER A 168 66.98 -16.60 -12.51
C SER A 168 67.90 -15.82 -11.56
N ALA A 169 67.34 -15.19 -10.52
CA ALA A 169 68.14 -14.47 -9.53
C ALA A 169 69.03 -15.43 -8.71
N ILE A 170 68.48 -16.55 -8.26
CA ILE A 170 69.22 -17.60 -7.55
C ILE A 170 70.33 -18.16 -8.45
N GLN A 171 70.04 -18.43 -9.72
CA GLN A 171 71.02 -18.93 -10.68
C GLN A 171 72.18 -17.93 -10.91
N SER A 172 71.89 -16.61 -10.93
CA SER A 172 72.92 -15.56 -11.01
C SER A 172 73.75 -15.39 -9.72
N LEU A 173 73.20 -15.78 -8.56
CA LEU A 173 73.87 -15.66 -7.26
C LEU A 173 74.82 -16.83 -6.96
N GLN A 174 74.60 -18.01 -7.52
CA GLN A 174 75.49 -19.17 -7.32
C GLN A 174 76.98 -18.88 -7.61
N PRO A 175 77.38 -18.34 -8.79
CA PRO A 175 78.80 -18.02 -9.06
C PRO A 175 79.37 -16.91 -8.15
N THR A 176 78.52 -16.13 -7.49
CA THR A 176 78.95 -15.06 -6.57
C THR A 176 79.14 -15.56 -5.14
N LEU A 177 78.34 -16.53 -4.70
CA LEU A 177 78.45 -17.16 -3.38
C LEU A 177 79.67 -18.08 -3.26
N GLU A 178 80.06 -18.76 -4.35
CA GLU A 178 81.31 -19.53 -4.39
C GLU A 178 82.54 -18.61 -4.28
N ARG A 179 82.56 -17.50 -5.03
CA ARG A 179 83.59 -16.45 -4.90
C ARG A 179 83.68 -15.86 -3.49
N LYS A 180 82.54 -15.58 -2.84
CA LYS A 180 82.53 -15.10 -1.46
C LYS A 180 82.96 -16.14 -0.43
N ARG A 181 82.69 -17.43 -0.65
CA ARG A 181 83.21 -18.51 0.22
C ARG A 181 84.73 -18.63 0.15
N GLN A 182 85.32 -18.46 -1.03
CA GLN A 182 86.79 -18.43 -1.19
C GLN A 182 87.43 -17.21 -0.51
N LEU A 183 86.80 -16.02 -0.60
CA LEU A 183 87.29 -14.79 0.04
C LEU A 183 87.11 -14.77 1.57
N ALA A 184 86.07 -15.41 2.11
CA ALA A 184 85.79 -15.45 3.55
C ALA A 184 86.74 -16.37 4.35
N LEU A 185 87.47 -17.26 3.68
CA LEU A 185 88.55 -18.06 4.29
C LEU A 185 89.85 -17.26 4.49
N ALA A 186 90.01 -16.11 3.83
CA ALA A 186 91.25 -15.34 3.80
C ALA A 186 91.29 -14.11 4.74
N THR A 187 90.22 -13.83 5.49
CA THR A 187 90.05 -12.54 6.22
C THR A 187 89.65 -12.66 7.70
N LYS A 188 89.76 -13.85 8.31
CA LYS A 188 89.57 -14.02 9.77
C LYS A 188 90.86 -13.77 10.56
N ALA A 189 91.43 -12.57 10.46
CA ALA A 189 92.60 -12.18 11.24
C ALA A 189 92.79 -10.64 11.37
N THR A 190 91.77 -9.91 11.83
CA THR A 190 91.97 -8.67 12.61
C THR A 190 90.70 -8.23 13.34
N ASP A 191 90.96 -7.44 14.38
CA ASP A 191 90.26 -7.28 15.65
C ASP A 191 88.97 -6.44 15.68
N ASN A 192 88.27 -6.57 16.82
CA ASN A 192 87.39 -5.63 17.56
C ASN A 192 86.93 -4.28 16.95
N GLY A 193 85.73 -3.83 17.37
CA GLY A 193 85.36 -2.40 17.29
C GLY A 193 83.87 -2.04 17.35
N GLU A 194 83.31 -2.05 18.56
CA GLU A 194 82.28 -1.14 19.11
C GLU A 194 81.01 -0.70 18.33
N ASN A 195 79.90 -0.73 19.07
CA ASN A 195 78.58 -0.21 18.71
C ASN A 195 78.55 1.32 18.49
N SER A 196 77.99 1.75 17.36
CA SER A 196 77.32 3.06 17.20
C SER A 196 76.47 3.03 15.91
N THR A 197 75.38 3.79 15.70
CA THR A 197 74.47 4.58 16.55
C THR A 197 73.19 4.86 15.75
N THR A 198 72.16 5.42 16.41
CA THR A 198 71.14 6.32 15.81
C THR A 198 70.35 5.88 14.56
N LYS A 199 69.06 5.57 14.75
CA LYS A 199 68.01 6.03 13.82
C LYS A 199 67.21 7.16 14.46
N ARG A 200 67.21 8.32 13.80
CA ARG A 200 66.51 9.54 14.22
C ARG A 200 65.14 9.58 13.52
N ARG A 201 64.05 9.62 14.32
CA ARG A 201 62.77 10.37 14.18
C ARG A 201 62.43 10.92 12.76
N VAL A 202 61.22 10.81 12.20
CA VAL A 202 59.90 11.41 12.58
C VAL A 202 58.83 10.82 11.61
N SER A 203 57.52 10.67 11.87
CA SER A 203 56.71 10.31 13.06
C SER A 203 55.22 10.16 12.64
N SER A 204 54.38 9.40 13.37
CA SER A 204 52.94 9.69 13.49
C SER A 204 52.33 8.99 14.72
N SER A 205 51.74 9.80 15.59
CA SER A 205 50.71 9.47 16.59
C SER A 205 49.42 8.97 15.90
N GLU A 206 48.45 8.34 16.56
CA GLU A 206 48.29 7.95 17.97
C GLU A 206 47.27 6.80 18.07
N ASP A 207 47.39 5.95 19.11
CA ASP A 207 46.37 4.96 19.44
C ASP A 207 45.08 5.62 19.96
N VAL A 208 43.94 5.34 19.34
CA VAL A 208 42.62 5.59 19.95
C VAL A 208 41.79 4.31 20.01
N LYS A 209 41.51 3.94 21.27
CA LYS A 209 40.76 2.80 21.81
C LYS A 209 39.52 2.38 21.01
N LYS A 210 39.33 1.05 20.95
CA LYS A 210 38.04 0.41 20.63
C LYS A 210 36.97 0.80 21.65
N SER A 211 35.73 1.00 21.18
CA SER A 211 34.49 0.95 21.95
C SER A 211 33.53 -0.08 21.31
N PRO A 212 32.50 -0.59 22.03
CA PRO A 212 31.93 -1.90 21.74
C PRO A 212 30.82 -1.90 20.69
N SER A 213 30.51 -3.09 20.19
CA SER A 213 29.43 -3.37 19.24
C SER A 213 28.05 -3.39 19.91
N ASP A 214 27.26 -2.35 19.72
CA ASP A 214 25.84 -2.36 20.08
C ASP A 214 25.00 -3.04 18.99
N LYS A 215 24.27 -4.08 19.41
CA LYS A 215 23.22 -4.71 18.59
C LYS A 215 21.96 -3.85 18.67
N PHE A 216 21.55 -3.25 17.56
CA PHE A 216 20.23 -2.62 17.47
C PHE A 216 19.14 -3.70 17.37
N GLU A 217 18.47 -3.99 18.48
CA GLU A 217 17.19 -4.71 18.46
C GLU A 217 16.02 -3.73 18.22
N LEU A 218 15.08 -4.13 17.37
CA LEU A 218 13.88 -3.33 17.10
C LEU A 218 12.92 -3.36 18.31
N PRO A 219 12.40 -2.21 18.78
CA PRO A 219 11.52 -2.16 19.94
C PRO A 219 10.16 -2.84 19.65
N LYS A 220 9.62 -3.52 20.66
CA LYS A 220 8.29 -4.15 20.61
C LYS A 220 7.22 -3.20 21.18
N VAL A 221 5.96 -3.45 20.81
CA VAL A 221 4.80 -2.69 21.32
C VAL A 221 4.77 -2.76 22.85
N GLY A 222 4.72 -1.60 23.51
CA GLY A 222 4.77 -1.46 24.97
C GLY A 222 6.11 -0.93 25.51
N ASN A 223 7.19 -0.96 24.73
CA ASN A 223 8.47 -0.37 25.16
C ASN A 223 8.43 1.17 25.09
N MET A 224 8.86 1.84 26.16
CA MET A 224 9.17 3.27 26.12
C MET A 224 10.50 3.51 25.39
N VAL A 225 10.53 4.48 24.48
CA VAL A 225 11.71 4.89 23.72
C VAL A 225 11.85 6.41 23.74
N PHE A 226 13.08 6.89 23.93
CA PHE A 226 13.38 8.30 24.05
C PHE A 226 13.58 8.93 22.67
N VAL A 227 12.65 9.78 22.24
CA VAL A 227 12.72 10.48 20.95
C VAL A 227 13.33 11.86 21.17
N LEU A 228 14.53 12.10 20.64
CA LEU A 228 15.27 13.34 20.91
C LEU A 228 14.55 14.61 20.40
N PHE A 229 13.90 14.53 19.23
CA PHE A 229 13.12 15.63 18.65
C PHE A 229 11.96 15.12 17.80
N LEU A 230 10.78 15.74 17.93
CA LEU A 230 9.58 15.48 17.13
C LEU A 230 9.35 16.64 16.14
N ARG A 231 9.41 16.37 14.84
CA ARG A 231 9.17 17.36 13.79
C ARG A 231 7.69 17.37 13.38
N LEU A 232 6.92 18.29 13.95
CA LEU A 232 5.50 18.47 13.67
C LEU A 232 5.26 19.22 12.35
N GLU A 233 4.96 18.50 11.27
CA GLU A 233 4.41 19.09 10.05
C GLU A 233 2.88 19.22 10.15
N ARG A 234 2.38 20.46 10.30
CA ARG A 234 0.93 20.73 10.16
C ARG A 234 0.53 20.64 8.68
N ARG A 235 -0.11 19.55 8.27
CA ARG A 235 -0.95 19.59 7.06
C ARG A 235 -2.29 20.23 7.40
N ARG A 236 -2.60 21.35 6.74
CA ARG A 236 -3.98 21.85 6.65
C ARG A 236 -4.80 20.82 5.87
N GLN A 237 -5.99 20.49 6.35
CA GLN A 237 -7.03 19.87 5.54
C GLN A 237 -8.06 20.93 5.16
N PHE A 238 -8.50 20.88 3.90
CA PHE A 238 -9.84 21.26 3.50
C PHE A 238 -10.73 20.01 3.68
#